data_AF-A0A1F6C1X2-F1
#
_entry.id   AF-A0A1F6C1X2-F1
#
_cell.length_a   1.000
_cell.length_b   1.000
_cell.length_c   1.000
_cell.angle_alpha   90.00
_cell.angle_beta   90.00
_cell.angle_gamma   90.00
#
_symmetry.space_group_name_H-M   'P 1'
#
loop_
_entity.id
_entity.type
_entity.pdbx_description
1 polymer ?
#
loop_
_entity_poly.entity_id
_entity_poly.type
_entity_poly.pdbx_seq_one_letter_code
_entity_poly.pdbx_strand_id
1 'polypeptide(L)'
;MSLQKELTIIVLGLIGISILWTGWQAYTMTRVGRGPLACTEEAKLCPDGSAVGRTGPACEFAACPETGAGDYKNIAYSIEGVPVLLVNGHAETEIPGSVSKKVTEYFGNMAKGDLNKDSIPDLAFLLTQNSGGSGTFYYVVAALQNPEGMYQGTSAILLGDRIAPQTTEIREGILIVNYAERKEGEPMVVRPSIGVSRYLEVVDGALVAREPNNQ
;
A
#
# COMPACT_ATOMS: atom_id res chain seq x y z
N MET A 1 39.09 -41.61 -55.02
CA MET A 1 37.96 -40.94 -55.71
C MET A 1 36.57 -41.41 -55.25
N SER A 2 36.43 -42.52 -54.50
CA SER A 2 35.14 -42.99 -53.96
C SER A 2 34.78 -42.37 -52.60
N LEU A 3 35.74 -42.19 -51.69
CA LEU A 3 35.50 -41.66 -50.34
C LEU A 3 35.06 -40.18 -50.30
N GLN A 4 35.58 -39.36 -51.22
CA GLN A 4 35.25 -37.92 -51.28
C GLN A 4 33.81 -37.67 -51.76
N LYS A 5 33.25 -38.58 -52.57
CA LYS A 5 31.86 -38.49 -53.04
C LYS A 5 30.86 -38.80 -51.93
N GLU A 6 31.11 -39.84 -51.14
CA GLU A 6 30.28 -40.19 -49.97
C GLU A 6 30.28 -39.07 -48.92
N LEU A 7 31.45 -38.48 -48.64
CA LEU A 7 31.55 -37.34 -47.71
C LEU A 7 30.75 -36.12 -48.18
N THR A 8 30.70 -35.88 -49.50
CA THR A 8 29.97 -34.73 -50.07
C THR A 8 28.46 -34.92 -49.96
N ILE A 9 27.96 -36.15 -50.14
CA ILE A 9 26.54 -36.48 -50.01
C ILE A 9 26.08 -36.32 -48.54
N ILE A 10 26.89 -36.77 -47.59
CA ILE A 10 26.58 -36.63 -46.15
C ILE A 10 26.52 -35.16 -45.75
N VAL A 11 27.48 -34.33 -46.18
CA VAL A 11 27.50 -32.90 -45.86
C VAL A 11 26.29 -32.17 -46.45
N LEU A 12 25.91 -32.46 -47.70
CA LEU A 12 24.71 -31.88 -48.32
C LEU A 12 23.42 -32.31 -47.61
N GLY A 13 23.34 -33.56 -47.16
CA GLY A 13 22.22 -34.07 -46.37
C GLY A 13 22.08 -33.34 -45.02
N LEU A 14 23.19 -33.14 -44.30
CA LEU A 14 23.19 -32.43 -43.02
C LEU A 14 22.83 -30.95 -43.19
N ILE A 15 23.29 -30.30 -44.26
CA ILE A 15 22.90 -28.91 -44.58
C ILE A 15 21.40 -28.84 -44.88
N GLY A 16 20.86 -29.77 -45.66
CA GLY A 16 19.41 -29.82 -45.95
C GLY A 16 18.56 -30.00 -44.69
N ILE A 17 18.96 -30.91 -43.79
CA ILE A 17 18.28 -31.13 -42.50
C ILE A 17 18.37 -29.89 -41.62
N SER A 18 19.53 -29.23 -41.56
CA SER A 18 19.71 -27.99 -40.80
C SER A 18 18.81 -26.88 -41.33
N ILE A 19 18.66 -26.73 -42.64
CA ILE A 19 17.80 -25.71 -43.26
C ILE A 19 16.32 -26.02 -42.97
N LEU A 20 15.92 -27.29 -43.03
CA LEU A 20 14.55 -27.70 -42.70
C LEU A 20 14.24 -27.47 -41.21
N TRP A 21 15.19 -27.74 -40.31
CA TRP A 21 15.04 -27.50 -38.88
C TRP A 21 15.01 -25.99 -38.55
N THR A 22 15.93 -25.20 -39.10
CA THR A 22 15.92 -23.74 -38.86
C THR A 22 14.71 -23.08 -39.49
N GLY A 23 14.27 -23.54 -40.66
CA GLY A 23 13.02 -23.12 -41.29
C GLY A 23 11.79 -23.44 -40.44
N TRP A 24 11.73 -24.65 -39.85
CA TRP A 24 10.67 -25.02 -38.91
C TRP A 24 10.72 -24.19 -37.63
N GLN A 25 11.89 -23.99 -37.02
CA GLN A 25 12.05 -23.16 -35.82
C GLN A 25 11.63 -21.71 -36.07
N ALA A 26 12.01 -21.13 -37.22
CA ALA A 26 11.59 -19.79 -37.59
C ALA A 26 10.07 -19.72 -37.85
N TYR A 27 9.49 -20.75 -38.45
CA TYR A 27 8.04 -20.88 -38.66
C TYR A 27 7.26 -20.96 -37.34
N THR A 28 7.78 -21.64 -36.32
CA THR A 28 7.13 -21.69 -35.00
C THR A 28 7.31 -20.39 -34.22
N MET A 29 8.46 -19.72 -34.34
CA MET A 29 8.70 -18.43 -33.65
C MET A 29 7.89 -17.26 -34.22
N THR A 30 7.55 -17.25 -35.51
CA THR A 30 6.83 -16.14 -36.16
C THR A 30 5.31 -16.14 -35.94
N ARG A 31 4.76 -17.11 -35.20
CA ARG A 31 3.32 -17.18 -34.88
C ARG A 31 2.90 -16.56 -33.54
N VAL A 32 3.80 -15.87 -32.83
CA VAL A 32 3.44 -15.06 -31.65
C VAL A 32 3.38 -13.59 -32.04
N GLY A 33 2.59 -13.30 -33.07
CA GLY A 33 2.19 -11.95 -33.43
C GLY A 33 0.76 -11.72 -32.99
N ARG A 34 0.56 -11.20 -31.77
CA ARG A 34 -0.60 -10.36 -31.50
C ARG A 34 -0.06 -9.07 -30.94
N GLY A 35 -0.33 -7.97 -31.63
CA GLY A 35 -0.19 -6.63 -31.07
C GLY A 35 -1.01 -6.49 -29.78
N PRO A 36 -1.08 -5.30 -29.17
CA PRO A 36 -1.92 -5.10 -28.00
C PRO A 36 -3.34 -5.56 -28.32
N LEU A 37 -3.73 -6.71 -27.76
CA LEU A 37 -5.07 -7.24 -27.84
C LEU A 37 -5.90 -6.24 -27.02
N ALA A 38 -6.62 -5.36 -27.71
CA ALA A 38 -7.48 -4.41 -27.05
C ALA A 38 -8.62 -5.20 -26.41
N CYS A 39 -8.56 -5.36 -25.08
CA CYS A 39 -9.64 -5.95 -24.32
C CYS A 39 -10.84 -5.00 -24.29
N THR A 40 -12.03 -5.55 -24.10
CA THR A 40 -13.23 -4.74 -23.90
C THR A 40 -13.09 -3.90 -22.63
N GLU A 41 -13.60 -2.67 -22.64
CA GLU A 41 -13.56 -1.73 -21.50
C GLU A 41 -14.59 -2.08 -20.41
N GLU A 42 -14.76 -3.36 -20.14
CA GLU A 42 -15.66 -3.85 -19.10
C GLU A 42 -15.00 -3.74 -17.73
N ALA A 43 -15.78 -3.28 -16.75
CA ALA A 43 -15.38 -3.20 -15.36
C ALA A 43 -16.12 -4.26 -14.54
N LYS A 44 -15.38 -5.04 -13.74
CA LYS A 44 -15.93 -5.90 -12.70
C LYS A 44 -15.83 -5.18 -11.36
N LEU A 45 -16.96 -5.08 -10.65
CA LEU A 45 -16.98 -4.59 -9.28
C LEU A 45 -16.36 -5.62 -8.33
N CYS A 46 -15.46 -5.16 -7.49
CA CYS A 46 -14.81 -5.93 -6.45
C CYS A 46 -15.57 -5.77 -5.12
N PRO A 47 -15.37 -6.69 -4.15
CA PRO A 47 -16.02 -6.62 -2.84
C PRO A 47 -15.74 -5.33 -2.04
N ASP A 48 -14.61 -4.66 -2.30
CA ASP A 48 -14.28 -3.32 -1.78
C ASP A 48 -15.04 -2.17 -2.45
N GLY A 49 -15.80 -2.43 -3.52
CA GLY A 49 -16.41 -1.40 -4.35
C GLY A 49 -15.48 -0.78 -5.40
N SER A 50 -14.22 -1.23 -5.50
CA SER A 50 -13.34 -0.85 -6.62
C SER A 50 -13.75 -1.57 -7.90
N ALA A 51 -13.19 -1.13 -9.03
CA ALA A 51 -13.47 -1.69 -10.34
C ALA A 51 -12.18 -2.15 -11.01
N VAL A 52 -12.16 -3.41 -11.47
CA VAL A 52 -11.04 -3.98 -12.23
C VAL A 52 -11.45 -4.23 -13.68
N GLY A 53 -10.54 -3.89 -14.60
CA GLY A 53 -10.71 -4.13 -16.04
C GLY A 53 -10.17 -5.49 -16.48
N ARG A 54 -10.40 -5.83 -17.76
CA ARG A 54 -9.79 -7.00 -18.40
C ARG A 54 -8.33 -6.73 -18.79
N THR A 55 -7.47 -7.73 -18.61
CA THR A 55 -6.05 -7.66 -18.93
C THR A 55 -5.53 -9.00 -19.47
N GLY A 56 -4.30 -8.97 -20.00
CA GLY A 56 -3.59 -10.16 -20.47
C GLY A 56 -4.06 -10.70 -21.84
N PRO A 57 -3.38 -11.74 -22.34
CA PRO A 57 -3.63 -12.29 -23.69
C PRO A 57 -4.98 -13.01 -23.84
N ALA A 58 -5.64 -13.32 -22.72
CA ALA A 58 -6.97 -13.93 -22.68
C ALA A 58 -8.09 -12.92 -22.32
N CYS A 59 -7.76 -11.64 -22.09
CA CYS A 59 -8.71 -10.62 -21.64
C CYS A 59 -9.55 -11.05 -20.42
N GLU A 60 -8.88 -11.63 -19.43
CA GLU A 60 -9.50 -11.99 -18.16
C GLU A 60 -9.53 -10.78 -17.23
N PHE A 61 -10.50 -10.71 -16.32
CA PHE A 61 -10.50 -9.65 -15.32
C PHE A 61 -9.23 -9.75 -14.48
N ALA A 62 -8.57 -8.60 -14.24
CA ALA A 62 -7.52 -8.54 -13.24
C ALA A 62 -8.07 -9.00 -11.88
N ALA A 63 -7.20 -9.57 -11.05
CA ALA A 63 -7.58 -9.92 -9.68
C ALA A 63 -8.07 -8.66 -8.96
N CYS A 64 -9.14 -8.81 -8.17
CA CYS A 64 -9.52 -7.76 -7.25
C CYS A 64 -8.36 -7.50 -6.28
N PRO A 65 -8.14 -6.24 -5.86
CA PRO A 65 -7.26 -5.99 -4.73
C PRO A 65 -7.72 -6.87 -3.57
N GLU A 66 -6.78 -7.58 -2.94
CA GLU A 66 -7.10 -8.47 -1.85
C GLU A 66 -7.62 -7.65 -0.67
N THR A 67 -8.94 -7.60 -0.52
CA THR A 67 -9.62 -7.27 0.73
C THR A 67 -9.54 -8.47 1.67
N GLY A 68 -8.32 -8.92 1.94
CA GLY A 68 -8.07 -9.85 3.03
C GLY A 68 -7.96 -9.05 4.33
N ALA A 69 -8.13 -9.69 5.47
CA ALA A 69 -7.74 -9.10 6.77
C ALA A 69 -6.20 -8.91 6.93
N GLY A 70 -5.46 -8.93 5.81
CA GLY A 70 -4.14 -8.34 5.60
C GLY A 70 -4.18 -6.98 4.87
N ASP A 71 -5.33 -6.34 4.70
CA ASP A 71 -5.43 -4.94 4.26
C ASP A 71 -5.58 -4.04 5.49
N TYR A 72 -4.52 -3.29 5.80
CA TYR A 72 -4.46 -2.34 6.90
C TYR A 72 -5.52 -1.23 6.82
N LYS A 73 -6.20 -1.05 5.67
CA LYS A 73 -7.33 -0.12 5.53
C LYS A 73 -8.69 -0.75 5.87
N ASN A 74 -8.72 -2.04 6.23
CA ASN A 74 -9.90 -2.83 6.51
C ASN A 74 -9.84 -3.51 7.90
N ILE A 75 -9.15 -2.89 8.85
CA ILE A 75 -9.00 -3.36 10.23
C ILE A 75 -9.43 -2.29 11.24
N ALA A 76 -9.53 -2.69 12.51
CA ALA A 76 -9.84 -1.77 13.60
C ALA A 76 -8.60 -1.12 14.19
N TYR A 77 -8.70 0.17 14.52
CA TYR A 77 -7.73 0.95 15.28
C TYR A 77 -8.40 1.51 16.52
N SER A 78 -7.67 1.67 17.63
CA SER A 78 -8.22 2.28 18.84
C SER A 78 -7.98 3.79 18.85
N ILE A 79 -9.02 4.58 18.61
CA ILE A 79 -8.94 6.05 18.61
C ILE A 79 -9.63 6.56 19.87
N GLU A 80 -8.89 7.27 20.72
CA GLU A 80 -9.38 7.78 22.02
C GLU A 80 -9.97 6.65 22.90
N GLY A 81 -9.41 5.44 22.81
CA GLY A 81 -9.88 4.25 23.53
C GLY A 81 -11.08 3.54 22.89
N VAL A 82 -11.64 4.07 21.80
CA VAL A 82 -12.77 3.48 21.09
C VAL A 82 -12.27 2.71 19.85
N PRO A 83 -12.66 1.43 19.66
CA PRO A 83 -12.33 0.70 18.45
C PRO A 83 -13.10 1.27 17.25
N VAL A 84 -12.36 1.70 16.22
CA VAL A 84 -12.89 2.21 14.95
C VAL A 84 -12.49 1.24 13.86
N LEU A 85 -13.45 0.48 13.34
CA LEU A 85 -13.27 -0.40 12.18
C LEU A 85 -13.26 0.44 10.91
N LEU A 86 -12.13 0.49 10.22
CA LEU A 86 -12.07 1.05 8.87
C LEU A 86 -12.59 0.04 7.87
N VAL A 87 -13.31 0.54 6.86
CA VAL A 87 -13.69 -0.19 5.66
C VAL A 87 -13.19 0.63 4.48
N ASN A 88 -12.22 0.11 3.74
CA ASN A 88 -11.49 0.80 2.67
C ASN A 88 -10.92 2.15 3.10
N GLY A 89 -10.45 2.24 4.34
CA GLY A 89 -9.87 3.44 4.91
C GLY A 89 -10.89 4.47 5.39
N HIS A 90 -12.18 4.14 5.43
CA HIS A 90 -13.24 5.05 5.88
C HIS A 90 -14.04 4.43 7.03
N ALA A 91 -14.47 5.25 7.98
CA ALA A 91 -15.40 4.86 9.03
C ALA A 91 -16.29 6.03 9.44
N GLU A 92 -17.56 5.75 9.71
CA GLU A 92 -18.50 6.71 10.28
C GLU A 92 -19.01 6.20 11.62
N THR A 93 -18.97 7.05 12.64
CA THR A 93 -19.50 6.76 13.98
C THR A 93 -20.54 7.80 14.35
N GLU A 94 -21.67 7.35 14.89
CA GLU A 94 -22.69 8.26 15.38
C GLU A 94 -22.20 8.98 16.64
N ILE A 95 -22.54 10.27 16.74
CA ILE A 95 -22.26 11.07 17.92
C ILE A 95 -23.57 11.21 18.70
N PRO A 96 -23.65 10.71 19.95
CA PRO A 96 -24.88 10.82 20.74
C PRO A 96 -25.38 12.26 20.83
N GLY A 97 -26.63 12.48 20.41
CA GLY A 97 -27.27 13.80 20.47
C GLY A 97 -26.84 14.79 19.37
N SER A 98 -26.09 14.34 18.35
CA SER A 98 -25.73 15.16 17.19
C SER A 98 -26.40 14.67 15.91
N VAL A 99 -26.66 15.59 14.98
CA VAL A 99 -27.05 15.26 13.59
C VAL A 99 -25.83 14.94 12.72
N SER A 100 -24.64 15.31 13.18
CA SER A 100 -23.39 15.04 12.48
C SER A 100 -22.80 13.70 12.90
N LYS A 101 -22.08 13.08 11.98
CA LYS A 101 -21.30 11.88 12.23
C LYS A 101 -19.85 12.23 12.51
N LYS A 102 -19.18 11.40 13.29
CA LYS A 102 -17.73 11.38 13.43
C LYS A 102 -17.18 10.55 12.26
N VAL A 103 -16.49 11.19 11.33
CA VAL A 103 -15.88 10.52 10.18
C VAL A 103 -14.40 10.35 10.43
N THR A 104 -13.90 9.12 10.32
CA THR A 104 -12.48 8.78 10.37
C THR A 104 -12.05 8.30 8.99
N GLU A 105 -10.96 8.84 8.46
CA GLU A 105 -10.50 8.55 7.11
C GLU A 105 -8.98 8.34 7.05
N TYR A 106 -8.54 7.44 6.17
CA TYR A 106 -7.15 7.23 5.83
C TYR A 106 -6.61 8.46 5.09
N PHE A 107 -5.68 9.16 5.73
CA PHE A 107 -5.03 10.33 5.14
C PHE A 107 -3.81 9.94 4.28
N GLY A 108 -3.06 8.93 4.72
CA GLY A 108 -1.80 8.53 4.08
C GLY A 108 -0.58 8.95 4.89
N ASN A 109 0.43 9.48 4.22
CA ASN A 109 1.75 9.77 4.81
C ASN A 109 2.38 8.52 5.46
N MET A 110 2.41 7.43 4.68
CA MET A 110 2.76 6.09 5.14
C MET A 110 4.27 5.89 5.25
N ALA A 111 4.68 5.19 6.31
CA ALA A 111 5.99 4.58 6.46
C ALA A 111 5.86 3.06 6.54
N LYS A 112 6.90 2.37 6.07
CA LYS A 112 7.05 0.91 6.18
C LYS A 112 8.39 0.59 6.82
N GLY A 113 8.40 -0.32 7.78
CA GLY A 113 9.59 -0.75 8.49
C GLY A 113 9.25 -1.63 9.69
N ASP A 114 10.23 -2.35 10.20
CA ASP A 114 10.07 -3.17 11.40
C ASP A 114 9.96 -2.24 12.63
N LEU A 115 8.75 -2.08 13.16
CA LEU A 115 8.43 -1.14 14.23
C LEU A 115 8.40 -1.84 15.59
N ASN A 116 7.87 -3.06 15.64
CA ASN A 116 7.79 -3.86 16.87
C ASN A 116 9.03 -4.77 17.10
N LYS A 117 9.99 -4.79 16.16
CA LYS A 117 11.27 -5.54 16.21
C LYS A 117 11.09 -7.06 16.11
N ASP A 118 10.08 -7.52 15.39
CA ASP A 118 9.84 -8.95 15.13
C ASP A 118 10.42 -9.45 13.79
N SER A 119 11.20 -8.60 13.10
CA SER A 119 11.76 -8.86 11.76
C SER A 119 10.74 -8.92 10.62
N ILE A 120 9.49 -8.53 10.87
CA ILE A 120 8.43 -8.40 9.88
C ILE A 120 8.16 -6.90 9.65
N PRO A 121 8.03 -6.45 8.39
CA PRO A 121 7.81 -5.04 8.13
C PRO A 121 6.37 -4.62 8.47
N ASP A 122 6.24 -3.70 9.42
CA ASP A 122 4.99 -3.05 9.79
C ASP A 122 4.70 -1.83 8.92
N LEU A 123 3.50 -1.27 9.10
CA LEU A 123 3.09 -0.01 8.50
C LEU A 123 2.72 1.01 9.57
N ALA A 124 3.02 2.28 9.31
CA ALA A 124 2.51 3.40 10.08
C ALA A 124 2.00 4.47 9.14
N PHE A 125 0.90 5.13 9.48
CA PHE A 125 0.28 6.14 8.63
C PHE A 125 -0.62 7.07 9.45
N LEU A 126 -1.15 8.10 8.80
CA LEU A 126 -2.03 9.06 9.42
C LEU A 126 -3.50 8.79 9.11
N LEU A 127 -4.33 9.01 10.13
CA LEU A 127 -5.78 9.10 10.02
C LEU A 127 -6.22 10.54 10.27
N THR A 128 -7.28 10.96 9.61
CA THR A 128 -8.01 12.19 9.95
C THR A 128 -9.31 11.83 10.62
N GLN A 129 -9.76 12.68 11.55
CA GLN A 129 -11.09 12.60 12.12
C GLN A 129 -11.77 13.97 12.12
N ASN A 130 -13.02 14.01 11.67
CA ASN A 130 -13.90 15.17 11.78
C ASN A 130 -15.20 14.76 12.48
N SER A 131 -15.92 15.72 13.07
CA SER A 131 -17.15 15.48 13.85
C SER A 131 -18.29 16.44 13.48
N GLY A 132 -18.33 16.87 12.22
CA GLY A 132 -19.33 17.82 11.70
C GLY A 132 -19.11 19.30 12.05
N GLY A 133 -17.99 19.65 12.69
CA GLY A 133 -17.54 21.03 12.87
C GLY A 133 -16.55 21.48 11.77
N SER A 134 -15.71 22.47 12.08
CA SER A 134 -14.65 22.97 11.19
C SER A 134 -13.25 22.39 11.47
N GLY A 135 -13.12 21.58 12.52
CA GLY A 135 -11.87 20.94 12.91
C GLY A 135 -11.59 19.65 12.13
N THR A 136 -10.32 19.37 11.90
CA THR A 136 -9.86 18.08 11.36
C THR A 136 -8.66 17.65 12.17
N PHE A 137 -8.83 16.61 12.97
CA PHE A 137 -7.81 16.11 13.87
C PHE A 137 -6.99 15.04 13.16
N TYR A 138 -5.68 15.10 13.32
CA TYR A 138 -4.75 14.14 12.74
C TYR A 138 -4.27 13.18 13.84
N TYR A 139 -4.31 11.90 13.53
CA TYR A 139 -3.81 10.83 14.37
C TYR A 139 -2.77 10.04 13.62
N VAL A 140 -1.80 9.49 14.34
CA VAL A 140 -0.91 8.45 13.82
C VAL A 140 -1.29 7.10 14.41
N VAL A 141 -1.29 6.08 13.56
CA VAL A 141 -1.54 4.67 13.91
C VAL A 141 -0.47 3.80 13.28
N ALA A 142 -0.31 2.59 13.81
CA ALA A 142 0.47 1.53 13.19
C ALA A 142 -0.42 0.30 12.93
N ALA A 143 -0.10 -0.42 11.87
CA ALA A 143 -0.63 -1.73 11.55
C ALA A 143 0.51 -2.72 11.67
N LEU A 144 0.48 -3.52 12.74
CA LEU A 144 1.52 -4.49 13.07
C LEU A 144 1.27 -5.79 12.32
N GLN A 145 2.24 -6.25 11.53
CA GLN A 145 2.07 -7.42 10.67
C GLN A 145 2.51 -8.69 11.41
N ASN A 146 1.73 -9.76 11.30
CA ASN A 146 2.12 -11.07 11.81
C ASN A 146 2.78 -11.95 10.72
N PRO A 147 3.37 -13.11 11.07
CA PRO A 147 4.00 -14.02 10.10
C PRO A 147 3.07 -14.53 9.00
N GLU A 148 1.75 -14.55 9.25
CA GLU A 148 0.73 -14.94 8.29
C GLU A 148 0.36 -13.80 7.32
N GLY A 149 0.95 -12.61 7.48
CA GLY A 149 0.72 -11.44 6.64
C GLY A 149 -0.51 -10.60 7.02
N MET A 150 -1.15 -10.93 8.15
CA MET A 150 -2.32 -10.24 8.69
C MET A 150 -1.89 -9.04 9.53
N TYR A 151 -2.73 -8.00 9.58
CA TYR A 151 -2.43 -6.81 10.36
C TYR A 151 -3.29 -6.68 11.62
N GLN A 152 -2.66 -6.21 12.69
CA GLN A 152 -3.31 -5.76 13.91
C GLN A 152 -3.11 -4.24 14.07
N GLY A 153 -4.20 -3.49 14.18
CA GLY A 153 -4.14 -2.03 14.37
C GLY A 153 -3.80 -1.65 15.82
N THR A 154 -2.99 -0.62 16.00
CA THR A 154 -2.63 -0.09 17.33
C THR A 154 -3.64 0.92 17.87
N SER A 155 -3.36 1.42 19.08
CA SER A 155 -3.88 2.71 19.54
C SER A 155 -3.37 3.85 18.66
N ALA A 156 -4.20 4.87 18.52
CA ALA A 156 -3.92 6.09 17.80
C ALA A 156 -3.37 7.16 18.75
N ILE A 157 -2.33 7.88 18.31
CA ILE A 157 -1.80 9.05 19.01
C ILE A 157 -2.26 10.31 18.28
N LEU A 158 -2.90 11.23 19.00
CA LEU A 158 -3.29 12.54 18.47
C LEU A 158 -2.04 13.36 18.18
N LEU A 159 -1.91 13.84 16.95
CA LEU A 159 -0.86 14.77 16.54
C LEU A 159 -1.31 16.24 16.66
N GLY A 160 -2.58 16.52 16.36
CA GLY A 160 -3.17 17.86 16.54
C GLY A 160 -4.32 18.20 15.59
N ASP A 161 -4.86 19.41 15.70
CA ASP A 161 -5.89 19.96 14.81
C ASP A 161 -5.26 20.69 13.61
N ARG A 162 -5.61 20.27 12.39
CA ARG A 162 -5.22 20.89 11.11
C ARG A 162 -3.73 21.20 11.03
N ILE A 163 -2.91 20.23 11.42
CA ILE A 163 -1.46 20.26 11.23
C ILE A 163 -1.11 20.22 9.73
N ALA A 164 0.15 20.48 9.39
CA ALA A 164 0.69 20.22 8.06
C ALA A 164 1.65 19.02 8.11
N PRO A 165 1.19 17.80 7.76
CA PRO A 165 2.04 16.62 7.74
C PRO A 165 3.26 16.80 6.81
N GLN A 166 4.40 16.29 7.25
CA GLN A 166 5.64 16.23 6.47
C GLN A 166 6.04 14.76 6.33
N THR A 167 7.24 14.36 6.71
CA THR A 167 7.70 12.97 6.57
C THR A 167 7.23 12.09 7.72
N THR A 168 6.89 10.84 7.39
CA THR A 168 6.77 9.75 8.36
C THR A 168 7.81 8.70 8.00
N GLU A 169 8.56 8.19 8.97
CA GLU A 169 9.55 7.15 8.75
C GLU A 169 9.69 6.21 9.94
N ILE A 170 10.10 4.97 9.70
CA ILE A 170 10.43 3.99 10.74
C ILE A 170 11.93 3.73 10.66
N ARG A 171 12.64 3.99 11.76
CA ARG A 171 14.10 3.79 11.88
C ARG A 171 14.41 3.06 13.17
N GLU A 172 15.03 1.89 13.06
CA GLU A 172 15.49 1.09 14.22
C GLU A 172 14.39 0.81 15.26
N GLY A 173 13.16 0.55 14.79
CA GLY A 173 11.98 0.33 15.64
C GLY A 173 11.42 1.60 16.29
N ILE A 174 11.81 2.78 15.81
CA ILE A 174 11.24 4.06 16.22
C ILE A 174 10.49 4.67 15.02
N LEU A 175 9.22 4.97 15.22
CA LEU A 175 8.40 5.73 14.30
C LEU A 175 8.60 7.24 14.54
N ILE A 176 9.02 7.95 13.51
CA ILE A 176 9.28 9.39 13.54
C ILE A 176 8.25 10.06 12.64
N VAL A 177 7.40 10.90 13.23
CA VAL A 177 6.39 11.68 12.50
C VAL A 177 6.75 13.15 12.55
N ASN A 178 7.05 13.73 11.40
CA ASN A 178 7.36 15.14 11.25
C ASN A 178 6.14 15.87 10.67
N TYR A 179 5.83 17.02 11.26
CA TYR A 179 4.72 17.87 10.81
C TYR A 179 4.93 19.30 11.30
N ALA A 180 4.16 20.24 10.78
CA ALA A 180 4.14 21.60 11.30
C ALA A 180 2.83 21.91 12.05
N GLU A 181 2.97 22.59 13.17
CA GLU A 181 1.90 23.18 13.97
C GLU A 181 1.87 24.71 13.78
N ARG A 182 0.76 25.33 14.19
CA ARG A 182 0.65 26.79 14.26
C ARG A 182 1.33 27.30 15.52
N LYS A 183 1.75 28.56 15.53
CA LYS A 183 2.14 29.20 16.79
C LYS A 183 0.91 29.36 17.68
N GLU A 184 1.16 29.39 18.98
CA GLU A 184 0.10 29.67 19.95
C GLU A 184 -0.59 31.01 19.61
N GLY A 185 -1.91 30.99 19.55
CA GLY A 185 -2.73 32.16 19.21
C GLY A 185 -2.82 32.50 17.71
N GLU A 186 -2.14 31.79 16.81
CA GLU A 186 -2.29 32.04 15.36
C GLU A 186 -3.69 31.64 14.86
N PRO A 187 -4.34 32.47 14.02
CA PRO A 187 -5.63 32.11 13.41
C PRO A 187 -5.55 30.83 12.58
N MET A 188 -6.63 30.07 12.53
CA MET A 188 -6.68 28.79 11.80
C MET A 188 -6.57 28.92 10.26
N VAL A 189 -6.76 30.13 9.72
CA VAL A 189 -6.52 30.46 8.31
C VAL A 189 -5.03 30.60 7.98
N VAL A 190 -4.17 30.80 8.99
CA VAL A 190 -2.72 30.84 8.82
C VAL A 190 -2.21 29.42 8.64
N ARG A 191 -1.26 29.22 7.73
CA ARG A 191 -0.64 27.91 7.50
C ARG A 191 0.28 27.55 8.69
N PRO A 192 0.24 26.31 9.20
CA PRO A 192 1.20 25.84 10.20
C PRO A 192 2.66 26.06 9.77
N SER A 193 3.53 26.44 10.72
CA SER A 193 4.92 26.82 10.43
C SER A 193 5.94 26.37 11.48
N ILE A 194 5.51 25.93 12.66
CA ILE A 194 6.38 25.43 13.72
C ILE A 194 6.60 23.94 13.50
N GLY A 195 7.82 23.55 13.12
CA GLY A 195 8.18 22.14 12.94
C GLY A 195 8.14 21.37 14.26
N VAL A 196 7.53 20.20 14.23
CA VAL A 196 7.38 19.27 15.34
C VAL A 196 7.76 17.87 14.86
N SER A 197 8.51 17.16 15.70
CA SER A 197 8.83 15.75 15.52
C SER A 197 8.26 14.96 16.71
N ARG A 198 7.52 13.89 16.43
CA ARG A 198 7.07 12.92 17.42
C ARG A 198 7.81 11.61 17.22
N TYR A 199 8.35 11.08 18.30
CA TYR A 199 9.04 9.80 18.33
C TYR A 199 8.14 8.81 19.06
N LEU A 200 7.85 7.68 18.42
CA LEU A 200 6.91 6.68 18.91
C LEU A 200 7.55 5.30 18.81
N GLU A 201 7.24 4.44 19.77
CA GLU A 201 7.63 3.03 19.76
C GLU A 201 6.42 2.16 20.10
N VAL A 202 6.53 0.87 19.81
CA VAL A 202 5.50 -0.10 20.18
C VAL A 202 5.86 -0.70 21.53
N VAL A 203 4.97 -0.56 22.50
CA VAL A 203 5.03 -1.19 23.82
C VAL A 203 3.74 -1.98 24.02
N ASP A 204 3.84 -3.29 24.25
CA ASP A 204 2.69 -4.18 24.44
C ASP A 204 1.62 -4.06 23.33
N GLY A 205 2.05 -3.87 22.08
CA GLY A 205 1.17 -3.74 20.91
C GLY A 205 0.50 -2.36 20.76
N ALA A 206 0.84 -1.39 21.60
CA ALA A 206 0.33 -0.02 21.55
C ALA A 206 1.43 0.97 21.15
N LEU A 207 1.06 2.04 20.43
CA LEU A 207 1.98 3.15 20.19
C LEU A 207 2.11 3.98 21.47
N VAL A 208 3.36 4.23 21.88
CA VAL A 208 3.69 5.07 23.04
C VAL A 208 4.64 6.17 22.60
N ALA A 209 4.37 7.40 23.05
CA ALA A 209 5.25 8.52 22.80
C ALA A 209 6.52 8.41 23.63
N ARG A 210 7.66 8.54 22.95
CA ARG A 210 8.97 8.65 23.58
C ARG A 210 9.31 10.13 23.72
N GLU A 211 9.60 10.56 24.94
CA GLU A 211 10.26 11.85 25.14
C GLU A 211 11.62 11.81 24.43
N PRO A 212 12.00 12.84 23.65
CA PRO A 212 13.33 12.90 23.09
C PRO A 212 14.31 12.86 24.26
N ASN A 213 15.18 11.84 24.29
CA ASN A 213 16.25 11.76 25.27
C ASN A 213 17.02 13.07 25.20
N ASN A 214 16.88 13.91 26.24
CA ASN A 214 17.63 15.14 26.39
C ASN A 214 19.06 14.70 26.73
N GLN A 215 19.88 14.48 25.70
CA GLN A 215 21.29 14.11 25.83
C GLN A 215 22.16 15.33 25.52
#